data_AF-A0A2G8HT75-F1
#
_entry.id   AF-A0A2G8HT75-F1
#
_cell.length_a   1.000
_cell.length_b   1.000
_cell.length_c   1.000
_cell.angle_alpha   90.00
_cell.angle_beta   90.00
_cell.angle_gamma   90.00
#
_symmetry.space_group_name_H-M   'P 1'
#
loop_
_entity.id
_entity.type
_entity.pdbx_description
1 polymer ?
#
loop_
_entity_poly.entity_id
_entity_poly.type
_entity_poly.pdbx_seq_one_letter_code
_entity_poly.pdbx_strand_id
1 'polypeptide(L)'
;MLEGDTERVKDGNSWMYYRFKSISSLEPLFYENYVYGGVYLSIIKDDVEGAADIYNLGLKYYKNDFWLNYNGAFNDYFELQDQESALKKYKVALKSPEAKNHSKYLPSLVSRIQAESGGLKEAFIILINHYNNTPKGSLRKKLKENLYGLKAEIDLDCLNNYMSNCEKVDFNGLPYLLKDGKYKAQQEWKKFRPKKRRTKSSSK
;
A
#
# COMPACT_ATOMS: atom_id res chain seq x y z
N MET A 1 -30.16 -15.76 -4.20
CA MET A 1 -28.78 -16.11 -4.58
C MET A 1 -28.91 -16.83 -5.92
N LEU A 2 -28.31 -16.31 -6.99
CA LEU A 2 -28.46 -16.89 -8.33
C LEU A 2 -27.47 -18.06 -8.47
N GLU A 3 -27.82 -19.13 -9.17
CA GLU A 3 -27.05 -20.39 -9.20
C GLU A 3 -25.56 -20.21 -9.61
N GLY A 4 -25.26 -19.24 -10.47
CA GLY A 4 -23.88 -18.90 -10.87
C GLY A 4 -23.04 -18.18 -9.80
N ASP A 5 -23.59 -17.95 -8.60
CA ASP A 5 -22.93 -17.20 -7.54
C ASP A 5 -21.98 -18.01 -6.66
N THR A 6 -22.10 -19.34 -6.64
CA THR A 6 -21.38 -20.21 -5.69
C THR A 6 -20.43 -21.21 -6.37
N GLU A 7 -20.57 -21.42 -7.68
CA GLU A 7 -19.79 -22.40 -8.41
C GLU A 7 -18.49 -21.78 -8.96
N ARG A 8 -17.37 -22.41 -8.60
CA ARG A 8 -16.08 -22.19 -9.26
C ARG A 8 -15.94 -23.16 -10.43
N VAL A 9 -15.35 -22.70 -11.50
CA VAL A 9 -14.95 -23.56 -12.63
C VAL A 9 -13.63 -24.28 -12.31
N LYS A 10 -13.23 -25.22 -13.17
CA LYS A 10 -12.09 -26.12 -12.95
C LYS A 10 -10.75 -25.40 -12.72
N ASP A 11 -10.59 -24.17 -13.18
CA ASP A 11 -9.36 -23.37 -13.03
C ASP A 11 -9.33 -22.53 -11.74
N GLY A 12 -10.37 -22.61 -10.90
CA GLY A 12 -10.45 -21.87 -9.64
C GLY A 12 -11.14 -20.51 -9.73
N ASN A 13 -11.41 -20.00 -10.94
CA ASN A 13 -12.15 -18.75 -11.14
C ASN A 13 -13.66 -18.95 -10.95
N SER A 14 -14.37 -17.86 -10.70
CA SER A 14 -15.83 -17.81 -10.68
C SER A 14 -16.40 -17.70 -12.10
N TRP A 15 -17.63 -18.17 -12.32
CA TRP A 15 -18.35 -17.91 -13.57
C TRP A 15 -18.53 -16.41 -13.86
N MET A 16 -18.61 -15.61 -12.81
CA MET A 16 -18.71 -14.16 -12.92
C MET A 16 -17.44 -13.54 -13.52
N TYR A 17 -16.25 -14.09 -13.25
CA TYR A 17 -15.03 -13.63 -13.89
C TYR A 17 -15.11 -13.75 -15.41
N TYR A 18 -15.55 -14.89 -15.94
CA TYR A 18 -15.70 -15.05 -17.39
C TYR A 18 -16.73 -14.12 -18.00
N ARG A 19 -17.82 -13.82 -17.27
CA ARG A 19 -18.78 -12.81 -17.74
C ARG A 19 -18.14 -11.44 -17.85
N PHE A 20 -17.44 -10.98 -16.81
CA PHE A 20 -16.73 -9.69 -16.85
C PHE A 20 -15.60 -9.68 -17.91
N LYS A 21 -14.93 -10.81 -18.12
CA LYS A 21 -13.92 -10.97 -19.18
C LYS A 21 -14.53 -10.87 -20.56
N SER A 22 -15.66 -11.54 -20.81
CA SER A 22 -16.40 -11.43 -22.06
C SER A 22 -16.87 -9.99 -22.30
N ILE A 23 -17.42 -9.32 -21.27
CA ILE A 23 -17.80 -7.91 -21.35
C ILE A 23 -16.58 -7.04 -21.72
N SER A 24 -15.43 -7.23 -21.05
CA SER A 24 -14.21 -6.45 -21.35
C SER A 24 -13.67 -6.69 -22.76
N SER A 25 -13.95 -7.84 -23.35
CA SER A 25 -13.51 -8.19 -24.70
C SER A 25 -14.46 -7.62 -25.76
N LEU A 26 -15.77 -7.61 -25.48
CA LEU A 26 -16.80 -7.08 -26.38
C LEU A 26 -16.87 -5.56 -26.33
N GLU A 27 -16.74 -4.96 -25.15
CA GLU A 27 -16.77 -3.51 -24.94
C GLU A 27 -15.60 -3.06 -24.03
N PRO A 28 -14.39 -2.90 -24.60
CA PRO A 28 -13.19 -2.63 -23.81
C PRO A 28 -13.17 -1.27 -23.11
N LEU A 29 -14.03 -0.32 -23.51
CA LEU A 29 -14.14 1.00 -22.90
C LEU A 29 -15.30 1.10 -21.89
N PHE A 30 -15.95 -0.01 -21.54
CA PHE A 30 -16.96 -0.02 -20.49
C PHE A 30 -16.31 0.00 -19.10
N TYR A 31 -16.04 1.20 -18.60
CA TYR A 31 -15.32 1.47 -17.35
C TYR A 31 -15.89 0.72 -16.13
N GLU A 32 -17.21 0.68 -16.00
CA GLU A 32 -17.95 0.08 -14.88
C GLU A 32 -17.63 -1.41 -14.73
N ASN A 33 -17.39 -2.11 -15.85
CA ASN A 33 -16.98 -3.52 -15.83
C ASN A 33 -15.68 -3.72 -15.04
N TYR A 34 -14.73 -2.79 -15.16
CA TYR A 34 -13.44 -2.90 -14.49
C TYR A 34 -13.51 -2.51 -13.02
N VAL A 35 -14.16 -1.37 -12.72
CA VAL A 35 -14.22 -0.88 -11.33
C VAL A 35 -15.12 -1.74 -10.48
N TYR A 36 -16.35 -2.00 -10.93
CA TYR A 36 -17.32 -2.74 -10.13
C TYR A 36 -17.15 -4.25 -10.28
N GLY A 37 -16.81 -4.73 -11.49
CA GLY A 37 -16.53 -6.15 -11.70
C GLY A 37 -15.33 -6.62 -10.87
N GLY A 38 -14.24 -5.84 -10.84
CA GLY A 38 -13.09 -6.16 -10.00
C GLY A 38 -13.43 -6.22 -8.51
N VAL A 39 -14.19 -5.24 -7.99
CA VAL A 39 -14.59 -5.23 -6.56
C VAL A 39 -15.51 -6.41 -6.25
N TYR A 40 -16.45 -6.70 -7.14
CA TYR A 40 -17.37 -7.81 -6.99
C TYR A 40 -16.63 -9.15 -6.96
N LEU A 41 -15.66 -9.37 -7.86
CA LEU A 41 -14.84 -10.57 -7.85
C LEU A 41 -14.00 -10.68 -6.57
N SER A 42 -13.32 -9.59 -6.20
CA SER A 42 -12.41 -9.55 -5.05
C SER A 42 -13.13 -9.81 -3.72
N ILE A 43 -14.27 -9.14 -3.49
CA ILE A 43 -14.92 -9.08 -2.17
C ILE A 43 -16.14 -9.99 -2.08
N ILE A 44 -16.93 -10.14 -3.15
CA ILE A 44 -18.20 -10.88 -3.11
C ILE A 44 -18.01 -12.33 -3.53
N LYS A 45 -17.03 -12.61 -4.41
CA LYS A 45 -16.76 -13.98 -4.92
C LYS A 45 -15.51 -14.62 -4.38
N ASP A 46 -14.69 -13.89 -3.62
CA ASP A 46 -13.35 -14.32 -3.21
C ASP A 46 -12.52 -14.85 -4.40
N ASP A 47 -12.74 -14.26 -5.59
CA ASP A 47 -12.07 -14.57 -6.84
C ASP A 47 -10.99 -13.51 -7.09
N VAL A 48 -9.98 -13.56 -6.23
CA VAL A 48 -8.95 -12.52 -6.09
C VAL A 48 -7.99 -12.48 -7.27
N GLU A 49 -7.78 -13.62 -7.94
CA GLU A 49 -7.02 -13.72 -9.18
C GLU A 49 -7.82 -13.17 -10.37
N GLY A 50 -9.09 -13.57 -10.51
CA GLY A 50 -9.99 -13.01 -11.51
C GLY A 50 -10.16 -11.49 -11.35
N ALA A 51 -10.26 -10.99 -10.12
CA ALA A 51 -10.30 -9.57 -9.83
C ALA A 51 -9.04 -8.83 -10.30
N ALA A 52 -7.86 -9.38 -10.03
CA ALA A 52 -6.60 -8.79 -10.48
C ALA A 52 -6.51 -8.72 -12.01
N ASP A 53 -6.95 -9.76 -12.73
CA ASP A 53 -7.00 -9.73 -14.18
C ASP A 53 -7.97 -8.65 -14.70
N ILE A 54 -9.18 -8.55 -14.15
CA ILE A 54 -10.14 -7.50 -14.53
C ILE A 54 -9.59 -6.08 -14.27
N TYR A 55 -8.95 -5.84 -13.12
CA TYR A 55 -8.30 -4.55 -12.87
C TYR A 55 -7.17 -4.27 -13.85
N ASN A 56 -6.32 -5.26 -14.13
CA ASN A 56 -5.21 -5.11 -15.06
C ASN A 56 -5.68 -4.86 -16.50
N LEU A 57 -6.80 -5.47 -16.92
CA LEU A 57 -7.46 -5.16 -18.19
C LEU A 57 -7.91 -3.71 -18.25
N GLY A 58 -8.62 -3.23 -17.22
CA GLY A 58 -9.07 -1.83 -17.14
C GLY A 58 -7.90 -0.84 -17.17
N LEU A 59 -6.82 -1.14 -16.45
CA LEU A 59 -5.62 -0.30 -16.40
C LEU A 59 -4.86 -0.23 -17.73
N LYS A 60 -5.14 -1.08 -18.73
CA LYS A 60 -4.60 -0.90 -20.09
C LYS A 60 -5.16 0.38 -20.73
N TYR A 61 -6.42 0.71 -20.47
CA TYR A 61 -7.13 1.86 -21.02
C TYR A 61 -7.11 3.07 -20.06
N TYR A 62 -7.28 2.82 -18.76
CA TYR A 62 -7.43 3.85 -17.73
C TYR A 62 -6.24 3.90 -16.77
N LYS A 63 -5.02 4.00 -17.32
CA LYS A 63 -3.76 3.84 -16.58
C LYS A 63 -3.65 4.67 -15.29
N ASN A 64 -4.18 5.90 -15.31
CA ASN A 64 -4.07 6.85 -14.22
C ASN A 64 -5.36 6.98 -13.40
N ASP A 65 -6.35 6.12 -13.64
CA ASP A 65 -7.61 6.17 -12.90
C ASP A 65 -7.39 5.84 -11.42
N PHE A 66 -7.97 6.65 -10.55
CA PHE A 66 -7.78 6.52 -9.11
C PHE A 66 -8.37 5.22 -8.58
N TRP A 67 -9.62 4.88 -8.96
CA TRP A 67 -10.35 3.77 -8.37
C TRP A 67 -9.83 2.42 -8.83
N LEU A 68 -9.47 2.29 -10.10
CA LEU A 68 -8.84 1.08 -10.63
C LEU A 68 -7.49 0.82 -9.98
N ASN A 69 -6.66 1.86 -9.81
CA ASN A 69 -5.38 1.71 -9.13
C ASN A 69 -5.56 1.46 -7.63
N TYR A 70 -6.46 2.16 -6.96
CA TYR A 70 -6.68 2.00 -5.51
C TYR A 70 -7.27 0.63 -5.17
N ASN A 71 -8.32 0.20 -5.87
CA ASN A 71 -8.97 -1.08 -5.62
C ASN A 71 -8.09 -2.24 -6.11
N GLY A 72 -7.43 -2.11 -7.26
CA GLY A 72 -6.46 -3.09 -7.73
C GLY A 72 -5.29 -3.26 -6.77
N ALA A 73 -4.74 -2.16 -6.25
CA ALA A 73 -3.68 -2.22 -5.25
C ALA A 73 -4.15 -2.85 -3.92
N PHE A 74 -5.41 -2.62 -3.53
CA PHE A 74 -6.00 -3.27 -2.37
C PHE A 74 -6.05 -4.79 -2.56
N ASN A 75 -6.58 -5.26 -3.70
CA ASN A 75 -6.64 -6.68 -4.03
C ASN A 75 -5.24 -7.30 -4.05
N ASP A 76 -4.29 -6.65 -4.73
CA ASP A 76 -2.90 -7.12 -4.81
C ASP A 76 -2.27 -7.24 -3.41
N TYR A 77 -2.41 -6.21 -2.56
CA TYR A 77 -1.75 -6.19 -1.25
C TYR A 77 -2.40 -7.10 -0.22
N PHE A 78 -3.72 -7.00 -0.07
CA PHE A 78 -4.44 -7.66 1.02
C PHE A 78 -4.87 -9.08 0.69
N GLU A 79 -5.18 -9.36 -0.58
CA GLU A 79 -5.72 -10.65 -1.00
C GLU A 79 -4.63 -11.52 -1.65
N LEU A 80 -3.87 -10.98 -2.60
CA LEU A 80 -2.80 -11.72 -3.29
C LEU A 80 -1.45 -11.69 -2.57
N GLN A 81 -1.27 -10.80 -1.58
CA GLN A 81 0.01 -10.55 -0.91
C GLN A 81 1.14 -10.10 -1.87
N ASP A 82 0.78 -9.58 -3.05
CA ASP A 82 1.70 -9.02 -4.03
C ASP A 82 1.97 -7.54 -3.69
N GLN A 83 2.99 -7.34 -2.87
CA GLN A 83 3.40 -6.00 -2.42
C GLN A 83 3.93 -5.13 -3.56
N GLU A 84 4.60 -5.73 -4.56
CA GLU A 84 5.23 -5.00 -5.65
C GLU A 84 4.17 -4.40 -6.57
N SER A 85 3.23 -5.23 -7.03
CA SER A 85 2.12 -4.79 -7.86
C SER A 85 1.25 -3.76 -7.14
N ALA A 86 0.96 -4.00 -5.85
CA ALA A 86 0.21 -3.06 -5.04
C ALA A 86 0.89 -1.70 -4.92
N LEU A 87 2.20 -1.65 -4.63
CA LEU A 87 2.94 -0.40 -4.52
C LEU A 87 2.92 0.37 -5.84
N LYS A 88 3.11 -0.32 -6.97
CA LYS A 88 3.06 0.30 -8.29
C LYS A 88 1.72 1.02 -8.51
N LYS A 89 0.61 0.33 -8.25
CA LYS A 89 -0.74 0.88 -8.42
C LYS A 89 -1.05 1.98 -7.40
N TYR A 90 -0.74 1.78 -6.11
CA TYR A 90 -0.97 2.79 -5.09
C TYR A 90 -0.17 4.08 -5.32
N LYS A 91 1.06 4.00 -5.86
CA LYS A 91 1.85 5.18 -6.24
C LYS A 91 1.20 5.98 -7.37
N VAL A 92 0.49 5.33 -8.29
CA VAL A 92 -0.32 6.03 -9.29
C VAL A 92 -1.52 6.69 -8.61
N ALA A 93 -2.25 5.96 -7.78
CA ALA A 93 -3.40 6.49 -7.03
C ALA A 93 -3.02 7.73 -6.19
N LEU A 94 -1.86 7.71 -5.51
CA LEU A 94 -1.37 8.85 -4.71
C LEU A 94 -1.13 10.14 -5.51
N LYS A 95 -0.89 10.05 -6.82
CA LYS A 95 -0.65 11.21 -7.68
C LYS A 95 -1.96 11.86 -8.15
N SER A 96 -3.10 11.18 -8.00
CA SER A 96 -4.38 11.70 -8.49
C SER A 96 -4.95 12.76 -7.53
N PRO A 97 -5.74 13.73 -8.04
CA PRO A 97 -6.43 14.70 -7.20
C PRO A 97 -7.33 14.08 -6.13
N GLU A 98 -7.97 12.95 -6.44
CA GLU A 98 -8.86 12.19 -5.57
C GLU A 98 -8.15 11.70 -4.30
N ALA A 99 -6.84 11.45 -4.35
CA ALA A 99 -6.06 11.03 -3.19
C ALA A 99 -6.15 12.02 -2.01
N LYS A 100 -6.44 13.31 -2.27
CA LYS A 100 -6.65 14.32 -1.21
C LYS A 100 -7.81 13.94 -0.27
N ASN A 101 -8.88 13.36 -0.81
CA ASN A 101 -10.04 12.91 -0.03
C ASN A 101 -9.70 11.71 0.87
N HIS A 102 -8.64 10.98 0.52
CA HIS A 102 -8.15 9.79 1.24
C HIS A 102 -6.84 10.07 2.00
N SER A 103 -6.44 11.33 2.11
CA SER A 103 -5.18 11.76 2.74
C SER A 103 -5.06 11.36 4.21
N LYS A 104 -6.17 11.08 4.91
CA LYS A 104 -6.16 10.61 6.31
C LYS A 104 -5.45 9.27 6.50
N TYR A 105 -5.36 8.43 5.48
CA TYR A 105 -4.82 7.08 5.61
C TYR A 105 -3.94 6.64 4.44
N LEU A 106 -4.27 7.00 3.20
CA LEU A 106 -3.62 6.45 2.01
C LEU A 106 -2.10 6.70 1.98
N PRO A 107 -1.58 7.93 2.16
CA PRO A 107 -0.13 8.15 2.17
C PRO A 107 0.58 7.35 3.26
N SER A 108 -0.02 7.25 4.45
CA SER A 108 0.53 6.46 5.54
C SER A 108 0.55 4.97 5.24
N LEU A 109 -0.46 4.42 4.55
CA LEU A 109 -0.49 3.03 4.11
C LEU A 109 0.64 2.78 3.11
N VAL A 110 0.74 3.59 2.06
CA VAL A 110 1.76 3.42 1.01
C VAL A 110 3.16 3.55 1.58
N SER A 111 3.43 4.54 2.45
CA SER A 111 4.73 4.66 3.11
C SER A 111 5.07 3.42 3.95
N ARG A 112 4.09 2.78 4.61
CA ARG A 112 4.35 1.57 5.39
C ARG A 112 4.72 0.39 4.51
N ILE A 113 3.95 0.16 3.44
CA ILE A 113 4.22 -0.91 2.47
C ILE A 113 5.59 -0.67 1.84
N GLN A 114 5.89 0.57 1.43
CA GLN A 114 7.17 0.94 0.83
C GLN A 114 8.35 0.70 1.77
N ALA A 115 8.19 0.98 3.06
CA ALA A 115 9.21 0.70 4.07
C ALA A 115 9.37 -0.82 4.32
N GLU A 116 8.28 -1.59 4.27
CA GLU A 116 8.31 -3.05 4.37
C GLU A 116 9.09 -3.69 3.23
N SER A 117 8.88 -3.22 2.00
CA SER A 117 9.58 -3.69 0.80
C SER A 117 10.99 -3.13 0.64
N GLY A 118 11.58 -2.52 1.68
CA GLY A 118 12.98 -2.06 1.71
C GLY A 118 13.24 -0.63 1.24
N GLY A 119 12.24 0.08 0.70
CA GLY A 119 12.40 1.47 0.24
C GLY A 119 12.24 2.51 1.34
N LEU A 120 13.05 2.44 2.41
CA LEU A 120 12.92 3.33 3.57
C LEU A 120 13.00 4.82 3.21
N LYS A 121 13.93 5.21 2.33
CA LYS A 121 14.10 6.62 1.89
C LYS A 121 12.88 7.12 1.13
N GLU A 122 12.33 6.31 0.23
CA GLU A 122 11.13 6.68 -0.52
C GLU A 122 9.91 6.76 0.41
N ALA A 123 9.76 5.80 1.32
CA ALA A 123 8.73 5.85 2.36
C ALA A 123 8.79 7.14 3.17
N PHE A 124 10.00 7.60 3.51
CA PHE A 124 10.24 8.84 4.23
C PHE A 124 9.81 10.06 3.42
N ILE A 125 10.15 10.11 2.13
CA ILE A 125 9.73 11.19 1.22
C ILE A 125 8.20 11.28 1.13
N ILE A 126 7.51 10.16 0.96
CA ILE A 126 6.04 10.14 0.91
C ILE A 126 5.46 10.65 2.24
N LEU A 127 6.00 10.18 3.36
CA LEU A 127 5.47 10.50 4.69
C LEU A 127 5.76 11.95 5.11
N ILE A 128 6.94 12.50 4.78
CA ILE A 128 7.30 13.88 5.12
C ILE A 128 6.47 14.88 4.30
N ASN A 129 6.22 14.57 3.02
CA ASN A 129 5.32 15.35 2.18
C ASN A 129 3.90 15.34 2.76
N HIS A 130 3.42 14.18 3.22
CA HIS A 130 2.13 14.08 3.87
C HIS A 130 2.07 14.88 5.19
N TYR A 131 3.10 14.78 6.04
CA TYR A 131 3.22 15.56 7.27
C TYR A 131 3.18 17.07 7.02
N ASN A 132 3.96 17.55 6.05
CA ASN A 132 4.05 18.97 5.72
C ASN A 132 2.69 19.55 5.30
N ASN A 133 1.92 18.79 4.52
CA ASN A 133 0.59 19.18 4.03
C ASN A 133 -0.56 18.87 5.00
N THR A 134 -0.30 18.27 6.16
CA THR A 134 -1.34 17.96 7.15
C THR A 134 -1.49 19.11 8.15
N PRO A 135 -2.68 19.69 8.37
CA PRO A 135 -2.90 20.71 9.39
C PRO A 135 -2.47 20.27 10.80
N LYS A 136 -2.21 21.22 11.70
CA LYS A 136 -1.92 20.91 13.11
C LYS A 136 -3.08 20.10 13.71
N GLY A 137 -2.76 19.03 14.42
CA GLY A 137 -3.76 18.13 15.01
C GLY A 137 -3.17 16.77 15.40
N SER A 138 -4.04 15.85 15.80
CA SER A 138 -3.67 14.48 16.20
C SER A 138 -2.96 13.72 15.09
N LEU A 139 -3.45 13.84 13.84
CA LEU A 139 -2.81 13.19 12.68
C LEU A 139 -1.37 13.69 12.48
N ARG A 140 -1.15 15.01 12.50
CA ARG A 140 0.20 15.59 12.33
C ARG A 140 1.16 15.14 13.44
N LYS A 141 0.70 15.03 14.70
CA LYS A 141 1.50 14.48 15.80
C LYS A 141 1.90 13.02 15.53
N LYS A 142 0.94 12.18 15.15
CA LYS A 142 1.19 10.77 14.81
C LYS A 142 2.14 10.62 13.61
N LEU A 143 2.02 11.47 12.60
CA LEU A 143 2.93 11.50 11.45
C LEU A 143 4.35 11.87 11.89
N LYS A 144 4.51 12.82 12.81
CA LYS A 144 5.82 13.17 13.40
C LYS A 144 6.47 11.98 14.10
N GLU A 145 5.72 11.24 14.90
CA GLU A 145 6.21 10.03 15.57
C GLU A 145 6.66 8.95 14.57
N ASN A 146 5.85 8.73 13.53
CA ASN A 146 6.20 7.78 12.46
C ASN A 146 7.45 8.22 11.69
N LEU A 147 7.59 9.52 11.41
CA LEU A 147 8.78 10.09 10.76
C LEU A 147 10.02 9.94 11.62
N TYR A 148 9.90 10.13 12.94
CA TYR A 148 10.98 9.90 13.88
C TYR A 148 11.48 8.45 13.78
N GLY A 149 10.58 7.47 13.87
CA GLY A 149 10.96 6.07 13.78
C GLY A 149 11.57 5.68 12.43
N LEU A 150 11.04 6.22 11.32
CA LEU A 150 11.57 5.94 9.99
C LEU A 150 12.94 6.59 9.76
N LYS A 151 13.15 7.83 10.23
CA LYS A 151 14.43 8.53 10.19
C LYS A 151 15.48 7.83 11.04
N ALA A 152 15.11 7.45 12.27
CA ALA A 152 15.96 6.68 13.17
C ALA A 152 16.39 5.35 12.53
N GLU A 153 15.48 4.64 11.86
CA GLU A 153 15.82 3.40 11.16
C GLU A 153 16.86 3.63 10.05
N ILE A 154 16.64 4.62 9.18
CA ILE A 154 17.55 4.97 8.09
C ILE A 154 18.94 5.35 8.60
N ASP A 155 19.00 6.25 9.57
CA ASP A 155 20.25 6.83 10.03
C ASP A 155 21.04 5.86 10.90
N LEU A 156 20.37 5.13 11.80
CA LEU A 156 21.05 4.17 12.66
C LEU A 156 21.56 2.97 11.88
N ASP A 157 20.86 2.54 10.81
CA ASP A 157 21.38 1.54 9.89
C ASP A 157 22.64 2.05 9.16
N CYS A 158 22.64 3.31 8.74
CA CYS A 158 23.82 3.95 8.17
C CYS A 158 25.01 4.02 9.14
N LEU A 159 24.77 4.61 10.32
CA LEU A 159 25.80 4.88 11.32
C LEU A 159 26.40 3.59 11.89
N ASN A 160 25.58 2.58 12.16
CA ASN A 160 26.04 1.33 12.78
C ASN A 160 26.65 0.35 11.78
N ASN A 161 26.45 0.56 10.47
CA ASN A 161 27.14 -0.18 9.41
C ASN A 161 28.36 0.59 8.86
N TYR A 162 28.78 1.67 9.52
CA TYR A 162 29.95 2.48 9.15
C TYR A 162 29.92 2.97 7.69
N MET A 163 28.73 3.26 7.17
CA MET A 163 28.57 3.80 5.81
C MET A 163 29.03 5.27 5.75
N SER A 164 29.30 5.78 4.54
CA SER A 164 29.64 7.18 4.33
C SER A 164 28.38 8.06 4.28
N ASN A 165 28.53 9.36 4.55
CA ASN A 165 27.46 10.37 4.46
C ASN A 165 26.24 10.11 5.37
N CYS A 166 26.45 9.48 6.53
CA CYS A 166 25.39 9.26 7.50
C CYS A 166 25.02 10.54 8.27
N GLU A 167 23.73 10.74 8.46
CA GLU A 167 23.19 11.83 9.28
C GLU A 167 23.43 11.54 10.76
N LYS A 168 24.02 12.50 11.48
CA LYS A 168 24.40 12.36 12.89
C LYS A 168 23.35 12.92 13.86
N VAL A 169 22.31 13.55 13.33
CA VAL A 169 21.20 14.11 14.09
C VAL A 169 19.90 13.42 13.72
N ASP A 170 19.05 13.23 14.72
CA ASP A 170 17.73 12.64 14.56
C ASP A 170 16.72 13.60 13.93
N PHE A 171 15.49 13.13 13.73
CA PHE A 171 14.43 13.94 13.12
C PHE A 171 14.10 15.24 13.88
N ASN A 172 14.42 15.32 15.18
CA ASN A 172 14.22 16.52 15.99
C ASN A 172 15.46 17.42 16.03
N GLY A 173 16.54 17.07 15.31
CA GLY A 173 17.79 17.81 15.28
C GLY A 173 18.72 17.52 16.47
N LEU A 174 18.45 16.47 17.26
CA LEU A 174 19.30 16.08 18.38
C LEU A 174 20.33 15.04 17.93
N PRO A 175 21.58 15.07 18.43
CA PRO A 175 22.59 14.09 18.02
C PRO A 175 22.22 12.67 18.45
N TYR A 176 22.51 11.67 17.62
CA TYR A 176 22.43 10.26 18.03
C TYR A 176 23.44 9.97 19.15
N LEU A 177 23.07 9.09 20.08
CA LEU A 177 23.88 8.72 21.24
C LEU A 177 24.82 7.57 20.91
N LEU A 178 26.13 7.76 21.11
CA LEU A 178 27.09 6.65 21.04
C LEU A 178 27.16 5.96 22.42
N LYS A 179 26.68 4.71 22.50
CA LYS A 179 26.75 3.88 23.71
C LYS A 179 27.29 2.51 23.35
N ASP A 180 28.34 2.07 24.05
CA ASP A 180 28.95 0.75 23.85
C ASP A 180 29.40 0.52 22.40
N GLY A 181 29.93 1.56 21.76
CA GLY A 181 30.37 1.52 20.36
C GLY A 181 29.24 1.49 19.31
N LYS A 182 27.96 1.58 19.71
CA LYS A 182 26.80 1.64 18.80
C LYS A 182 26.02 2.94 18.95
N TYR A 183 25.59 3.49 17.83
CA TYR A 183 24.66 4.62 17.78
C TYR A 183 23.25 4.18 18.17
N LYS A 184 22.60 4.97 19.02
CA LYS A 184 21.23 4.80 19.50
C LYS A 184 20.45 6.11 19.37
N ALA A 185 19.14 6.00 19.15
CA ALA A 185 18.23 7.14 19.14
C ALA A 185 18.10 7.76 20.54
N GLN A 186 17.78 9.06 20.59
CA GLN A 186 17.51 9.79 21.83
C GLN A 186 16.20 9.32 22.48
N GLN A 187 15.22 8.94 21.68
CA GLN A 187 13.89 8.54 22.13
C GLN A 187 13.57 7.11 21.67
N GLU A 188 12.67 6.44 22.40
CA GLU A 188 12.15 5.15 21.96
C GLU A 188 11.42 5.31 20.63
N TRP A 189 11.64 4.37 19.71
CA TRP A 189 11.01 4.37 18.41
C TRP A 189 10.64 2.95 17.98
N LYS A 190 9.72 2.87 17.02
CA LYS A 190 9.22 1.60 16.47
C LYS A 190 9.37 1.63 14.97
N LYS A 191 9.70 0.48 14.38
CA LYS A 191 9.76 0.32 12.93
C LYS A 191 8.41 0.70 12.32
N PHE A 192 8.47 1.58 11.33
CA PHE A 192 7.29 2.03 10.62
C PHE A 192 6.92 1.01 9.55
N ARG A 193 6.03 0.06 9.90
CA ARG A 193 5.59 -1.04 9.03
C ARG A 193 4.07 -1.27 9.15
N PRO A 194 3.45 -1.99 8.20
CA PRO A 194 2.09 -2.49 8.34
C PRO A 194 1.99 -3.38 9.59
N LYS A 195 0.85 -3.34 10.28
CA LYS A 195 0.62 -4.30 11.36
C LYS A 195 0.32 -5.64 10.72
N LYS A 196 1.05 -6.70 11.08
CA LYS A 196 0.71 -8.07 10.64
C LYS A 196 -0.73 -8.37 11.06
N ARG A 197 -1.56 -8.75 10.09
CA ARG A 197 -2.93 -9.23 10.37
C ARG A 197 -2.77 -10.48 11.23
N ARG A 198 -3.47 -10.56 12.37
CA ARG A 198 -3.62 -11.85 13.07
C ARG A 198 -4.36 -12.75 12.09
N THR A 199 -3.69 -13.75 11.54
CA THR A 199 -4.37 -14.81 10.79
C THR A 199 -5.40 -15.39 11.74
N LYS A 200 -6.70 -15.27 11.39
CA LYS A 200 -7.67 -16.20 11.96
C LYS A 200 -7.16 -17.56 11.52
N SER A 201 -6.79 -18.42 12.47
CA SER A 201 -6.61 -19.84 12.18
C SER A 201 -7.86 -20.25 11.41
N SER A 202 -7.68 -20.71 10.18
CA SER A 202 -8.71 -21.45 9.47
C SER A 202 -9.02 -22.66 10.36
N SER A 203 -10.09 -22.57 11.12
CA SER A 203 -10.79 -23.72 11.66
C SER A 203 -11.19 -24.56 10.44
N LYS A 204 -10.42 -25.63 10.24
CA LYS A 204 -10.75 -26.74 9.35
C LYS A 204 -12.09 -27.35 9.74
#